data_AF-G4YH43-F1
#
_entry.id   AF-G4YH43-F1
#
_cell.length_a   1.000
_cell.length_b   1.000
_cell.length_c   1.000
_cell.angle_alpha   90.00
_cell.angle_beta   90.00
_cell.angle_gamma   90.00
#
_symmetry.space_group_name_H-M   'P 1'
#
loop_
_entity.id
_entity.type
_entity.pdbx_description
1 polymer ?
#
loop_
_entity_poly.entity_id
_entity_poly.type
_entity_poly.pdbx_seq_one_letter_code
_entity_poly.pdbx_strand_id
1 'polypeptide(L)'
;LSEVAEHCVMEFLPVVPDRLRVEAVCRRWRRLSREQVPVTELDFGQVAVRPLLRRDVSAMMERAQQQLTRLVLPDITLVDAHIELIVQQRNLRVFRAHRFV
;
A
#
# COMPACT_ATOMS: atom_id res chain seq x y z
N LEU A 1 -23.09 -9.59 7.08
CA LEU A 1 -21.83 -10.36 7.11
C LEU A 1 -21.39 -10.48 8.57
N SER A 2 -20.96 -11.67 9.00
CA SER A 2 -20.35 -11.86 10.32
C SER A 2 -18.96 -11.20 10.36
N GLU A 3 -18.51 -10.74 11.53
CA GLU A 3 -17.17 -10.17 11.74
C GLU A 3 -16.06 -11.14 11.29
N VAL A 4 -16.25 -12.44 11.56
CA VAL A 4 -15.34 -13.51 11.11
C VAL A 4 -15.22 -13.53 9.58
N ALA A 5 -16.34 -13.41 8.87
CA ALA A 5 -16.32 -13.42 7.41
C ALA A 5 -15.60 -12.20 6.82
N GLU A 6 -15.74 -11.03 7.45
CA GLU A 6 -15.03 -9.82 7.03
C GLU A 6 -13.52 -9.93 7.27
N HIS A 7 -13.09 -10.48 8.41
CA HIS A 7 -11.67 -10.74 8.67
C HIS A 7 -11.07 -11.72 7.65
N CYS A 8 -11.78 -12.79 7.31
CA CYS A 8 -11.34 -13.73 6.28
C CYS A 8 -11.18 -13.04 4.92
N VAL A 9 -12.18 -12.26 4.48
CA VAL A 9 -12.10 -11.51 3.22
C VAL A 9 -10.87 -10.60 3.22
N MET A 10 -10.63 -9.88 4.32
CA MET A 10 -9.47 -9.02 4.48
C MET A 10 -8.18 -9.81 4.29
N GLU A 11 -7.98 -10.91 5.02
CA GLU A 11 -6.74 -11.72 4.97
C GLU A 11 -6.35 -12.17 3.55
N PHE A 12 -7.33 -12.52 2.71
CA PHE A 12 -7.08 -12.96 1.32
C PHE A 12 -6.95 -11.81 0.31
N LEU A 13 -7.26 -10.57 0.70
CA LEU A 13 -7.13 -9.42 -0.19
C LEU A 13 -5.68 -8.94 -0.26
N PRO A 14 -5.10 -8.80 -1.47
CA PRO A 14 -3.79 -8.19 -1.65
C PRO A 14 -3.73 -6.82 -0.97
N VAL A 15 -2.60 -6.58 -0.30
CA VAL A 15 -2.34 -5.30 0.40
C VAL A 15 -2.47 -4.13 -0.56
N VAL A 16 -2.02 -4.32 -1.81
CA VAL A 16 -2.04 -3.34 -2.88
C VAL A 16 -2.79 -3.89 -4.10
N PRO A 17 -3.68 -3.10 -4.73
CA PRO A 17 -4.32 -1.86 -4.25
C PRO A 17 -5.60 -2.14 -3.45
N ASP A 18 -5.98 -3.41 -3.28
CA ASP A 18 -7.36 -3.77 -2.93
C ASP A 18 -7.74 -3.37 -1.50
N ARG A 19 -6.78 -3.30 -0.56
CA ARG A 19 -7.05 -2.78 0.78
C ARG A 19 -7.50 -1.32 0.80
N LEU A 20 -7.00 -0.47 -0.08
CA LEU A 20 -7.47 0.92 -0.17
C LEU A 20 -8.92 1.00 -0.62
N ARG A 21 -9.33 0.13 -1.54
CA ARG A 21 -10.72 0.09 -2.05
C ARG A 21 -11.68 -0.35 -0.96
N VAL A 22 -11.26 -1.36 -0.20
CA VAL A 22 -11.98 -1.89 0.95
C VAL A 22 -12.16 -0.82 2.04
N GLU A 23 -11.17 0.04 2.27
CA GLU A 23 -11.27 1.20 3.18
C GLU A 23 -12.29 2.26 2.73
N ALA A 24 -12.66 2.27 1.44
CA ALA A 24 -13.65 3.18 0.88
C ALA A 24 -15.09 2.64 0.97
N VAL A 25 -15.29 1.33 1.23
CA VAL A 25 -16.62 0.71 1.29
C VAL A 25 -17.42 1.24 2.48
N CYS A 26 -16.87 1.14 3.69
CA CYS A 26 -17.50 1.68 4.90
C CYS A 26 -16.48 1.90 6.03
N ARG A 27 -16.86 2.65 7.08
CA ARG A 27 -16.00 2.93 8.24
C ARG A 27 -15.51 1.66 8.95
N ARG A 28 -16.38 0.65 9.04
CA ARG A 28 -16.06 -0.64 9.68
C ARG A 28 -14.96 -1.38 8.92
N TRP A 29 -15.07 -1.47 7.60
CA TRP A 29 -14.07 -2.10 6.74
C TRP A 29 -12.75 -1.32 6.73
N ARG A 30 -12.82 0.01 6.83
CA ARG A 30 -11.63 0.83 7.01
C ARG A 30 -10.86 0.49 8.27
N ARG A 31 -11.57 0.38 9.39
CA ARG A 31 -10.97 0.02 10.68
C ARG A 31 -10.34 -1.38 10.61
N LEU A 32 -11.09 -2.38 10.15
CA LEU A 32 -10.60 -3.76 10.00
C LEU A 32 -9.37 -3.87 9.11
N SER A 33 -9.38 -3.14 7.98
CA SER A 33 -8.25 -3.10 7.07
C SER A 33 -6.99 -2.58 7.77
N ARG A 34 -7.11 -1.52 8.60
CA ARG A 34 -5.98 -0.89 9.30
C ARG A 34 -5.52 -1.62 10.57
N GLU A 35 -6.38 -2.41 11.19
CA GLU A 35 -6.03 -3.23 12.36
C GLU A 35 -5.16 -4.44 12.00
N GLN A 36 -5.20 -4.88 10.74
CA GLN A 36 -4.27 -5.89 10.26
C GLN A 36 -2.86 -5.31 10.16
N VAL A 37 -1.94 -5.96 10.88
CA VAL A 37 -0.47 -5.89 10.96
C VAL A 37 0.19 -4.80 10.10
N PRO A 38 1.16 -4.03 10.63
CA PRO A 38 1.81 -2.97 9.88
C PRO A 38 2.25 -3.44 8.50
N VAL A 39 1.89 -2.65 7.49
CA VAL A 39 2.25 -2.93 6.11
C VAL A 39 3.73 -2.61 5.95
N THR A 40 4.55 -3.66 6.00
CA THR A 40 6.00 -3.56 5.86
C THR A 40 6.44 -3.75 4.40
N GLU A 41 5.63 -4.42 3.59
CA GLU A 41 5.93 -4.70 2.19
C GLU A 41 4.84 -4.18 1.26
N LEU A 42 5.24 -3.38 0.27
CA LEU A 42 4.39 -2.87 -0.78
C LEU A 42 4.96 -3.25 -2.15
N ASP A 43 4.26 -4.13 -2.87
CA ASP A 43 4.61 -4.50 -4.24
C ASP A 43 3.53 -4.06 -5.21
N PHE A 44 3.81 -2.98 -5.92
CA PHE A 44 2.98 -2.45 -6.99
C PHE A 44 3.38 -3.00 -8.38
N GLY A 45 4.47 -3.76 -8.49
CA GLY A 45 5.01 -4.25 -9.75
C GLY A 45 4.15 -5.32 -10.41
N GLN A 46 3.32 -6.02 -9.62
CA GLN A 46 2.40 -7.07 -10.10
C GLN A 46 0.98 -6.56 -10.34
N VAL A 47 0.71 -5.25 -10.21
CA VAL A 47 -0.61 -4.67 -10.45
C VAL A 47 -0.87 -4.60 -11.96
N ALA A 48 -1.21 -5.75 -12.55
CA ALA A 48 -1.23 -5.96 -14.00
C ALA A 48 -2.42 -5.33 -14.74
N VAL A 49 -3.38 -4.68 -14.07
CA VAL A 49 -4.75 -4.57 -14.67
C VAL A 49 -5.41 -3.20 -14.60
N ARG A 50 -4.97 -2.23 -13.78
CA ARG A 50 -5.69 -0.95 -13.64
C ARG A 50 -4.74 0.22 -13.37
N PRO A 51 -5.10 1.46 -13.73
CA PRO A 51 -4.25 2.62 -13.46
C PRO A 51 -4.11 2.78 -11.95
N LEU A 52 -2.97 2.34 -11.42
CA LEU A 52 -2.53 2.72 -10.08
C LEU A 52 -2.32 4.22 -10.09
N LEU A 53 -3.06 4.95 -9.26
CA LEU A 53 -2.91 6.39 -9.18
C LEU A 53 -1.82 6.74 -8.19
N ARG A 54 -1.14 7.86 -8.40
CA ARG A 54 -0.12 8.37 -7.47
C ARG A 54 -0.64 8.46 -6.03
N ARG A 55 -1.88 8.91 -5.85
CA ARG A 55 -2.55 8.99 -4.54
C ARG A 55 -2.66 7.64 -3.82
N ASP A 56 -2.74 6.54 -4.56
CA ASP A 56 -2.82 5.20 -3.99
C ASP A 56 -1.47 4.80 -3.40
N VAL A 57 -0.36 5.18 -4.06
CA VAL A 57 0.99 5.01 -3.53
C VAL A 57 1.17 5.83 -2.26
N SER A 58 0.80 7.11 -2.26
CA SER A 58 0.91 7.98 -1.08
C SER A 58 0.11 7.42 0.10
N ALA A 59 -1.15 7.02 -0.13
CA ALA A 59 -2.00 6.45 0.92
C ALA A 59 -1.44 5.16 1.52
N MET A 60 -0.85 4.27 0.70
CA MET A 60 -0.22 3.06 1.21
C MET A 60 1.09 3.34 1.95
N MET A 61 1.87 4.33 1.50
CA MET A 61 3.09 4.75 2.18
C MET A 61 2.80 5.36 3.56
N GLU A 62 1.77 6.20 3.65
CA GLU A 62 1.27 6.73 4.94
C GLU A 62 0.83 5.58 5.85
N ARG A 63 0.11 4.61 5.30
CA ARG A 63 -0.36 3.43 6.04
C ARG A 63 0.79 2.56 6.57
N ALA A 64 1.91 2.49 5.86
CA ALA A 64 3.09 1.77 6.32
C ALA A 64 3.80 2.44 7.51
N GLN A 65 3.43 3.68 7.89
CA GLN A 65 3.91 4.37 9.09
C GLN A 65 5.44 4.34 9.27
N GLN A 66 6.20 4.57 8.21
CA GLN A 66 7.67 4.54 8.22
C GLN A 66 8.31 3.17 8.52
N GLN A 67 7.53 2.09 8.49
CA GLN A 67 7.97 0.72 8.75
C GLN A 67 8.19 -0.10 7.47
N LEU A 68 8.22 0.54 6.29
CA LEU A 68 8.48 -0.17 5.04
C LEU A 68 9.87 -0.80 5.03
N THR A 69 9.91 -2.10 4.74
CA THR A 69 11.12 -2.87 4.50
C THR A 69 11.31 -3.15 3.02
N ARG A 70 10.22 -3.22 2.25
CA ARG A 70 10.24 -3.48 0.80
C ARG A 70 9.23 -2.62 0.05
N LEU A 71 9.69 -1.88 -0.95
CA LEU A 71 8.86 -1.08 -1.85
C LEU A 71 9.21 -1.38 -3.31
N VAL A 72 8.25 -1.87 -4.08
CA VAL A 72 8.35 -2.04 -5.53
C VAL A 72 7.31 -1.17 -6.19
N LEU A 73 7.74 -0.19 -6.96
CA LEU A 73 6.87 0.71 -7.69
C LEU A 73 6.71 0.24 -9.14
N PRO A 74 5.54 0.49 -9.76
CA PRO A 74 5.36 0.27 -11.19
C PRO A 74 6.15 1.32 -11.97
N ASP A 75 6.06 1.27 -13.29
CA ASP A 75 6.63 2.31 -14.13
C ASP A 75 5.82 3.62 -14.02
N ILE A 76 6.15 4.43 -12.99
CA ILE A 76 5.50 5.71 -12.68
C ILE A 76 6.54 6.78 -12.41
N THR A 77 6.27 8.01 -12.86
CA THR A 77 7.08 9.17 -12.46
C THR A 77 6.75 9.54 -11.02
N LEU A 78 7.77 9.50 -10.17
CA LEU A 78 7.72 9.99 -8.80
C LEU A 78 7.86 11.52 -8.77
N VAL A 79 7.33 12.14 -7.73
CA VAL A 79 7.54 13.56 -7.44
C VAL A 79 8.26 13.67 -6.11
N ASP A 80 8.89 14.81 -5.82
CA ASP A 80 9.74 15.02 -4.64
C ASP A 80 9.07 14.59 -3.33
N ALA A 81 7.79 14.87 -3.15
CA ALA A 81 7.03 14.44 -1.97
C ALA A 81 7.04 12.90 -1.76
N HIS A 82 6.99 12.11 -2.84
CA HIS A 82 7.11 10.66 -2.74
C HIS A 82 8.54 10.25 -2.40
N ILE A 83 9.53 10.93 -2.99
CA ILE A 83 10.95 10.66 -2.72
C ILE A 83 11.26 10.94 -1.26
N GLU A 84 10.78 12.05 -0.69
CA GLU A 84 10.91 12.38 0.73
C GLU A 84 10.32 11.28 1.62
N LEU A 85 9.12 10.81 1.32
CA LEU A 85 8.47 9.72 2.08
C LEU A 85 9.27 8.41 1.99
N ILE A 86 9.92 8.12 0.85
CA ILE A 86 10.79 6.94 0.68
C ILE A 86 12.07 7.11 1.49
N VAL A 87 12.71 8.28 1.42
CA VAL A 87 13.95 8.59 2.14
C VAL A 87 13.76 8.58 3.66
N GLN A 88 12.57 8.94 4.15
CA GLN A 88 12.23 8.87 5.57
C GLN A 88 12.10 7.44 6.12
N GLN A 89 12.03 6.41 5.27
CA GLN A 89 11.92 5.02 5.72
C GLN A 89 13.25 4.54 6.31
N ARG A 90 13.31 4.36 7.63
CA ARG A 90 14.54 3.91 8.32
C ARG A 90 14.89 2.44 8.07
N ASN A 91 13.90 1.63 7.74
CA ASN A 91 14.03 0.18 7.63
C ASN A 91 13.94 -0.34 6.19
N LEU A 92 13.94 0.54 5.18
CA LEU A 92 13.78 0.15 3.79
C LEU A 92 15.03 -0.58 3.30
N ARG A 93 14.90 -1.87 3.03
CA ARG A 93 16.00 -2.75 2.58
C ARG A 93 15.96 -2.98 1.08
N VAL A 94 14.76 -3.03 0.52
CA VAL A 94 14.54 -3.32 -0.90
C VAL A 94 13.69 -2.21 -1.50
N PHE A 95 14.24 -1.52 -2.48
CA PHE A 95 13.55 -0.50 -3.24
C PHE A 95 13.75 -0.72 -4.74
N ARG A 96 12.65 -0.81 -5.49
CA ARG A 96 12.67 -0.96 -6.94
C ARG A 96 11.70 0.02 -7.56
N ALA A 97 12.18 0.84 -8.48
CA ALA A 97 11.36 1.68 -9.35
C ALA A 97 11.86 1.52 -10.78
N HIS A 98 10.95 1.48 -11.75
CA HIS A 98 11.29 1.19 -13.14
C HIS A 98 11.71 2.45 -13.92
N ARG A 99 11.38 3.67 -13.44
CA ARG A 99 11.90 4.96 -13.93
C ARG A 99 12.12 5.95 -12.79
N PHE A 100 13.33 6.52 -12.72
CA PHE A 100 13.65 7.77 -12.03
C PHE A 100 13.99 8.77 -13.13
N VAL A 101 13.24 9.87 -13.26
CA VAL A 101 13.58 10.97 -14.15
C VAL A 101 13.33 12.27 -13.43
#